data_AF-A0A352SZP7-F1
#
_entry.id   AF-A0A352SZP7-F1
#
_cell.length_a   1.000
_cell.length_b   1.000
_cell.length_c   1.000
_cell.angle_alpha   90.00
_cell.angle_beta   90.00
_cell.angle_gamma   90.00
#
_symmetry.space_group_name_H-M   'P 1'
#
loop_
_entity.id
_entity.type
_entity.pdbx_description
1 polymer ?
#
loop_
_entity_poly.entity_id
_entity_poly.type
_entity_poly.pdbx_seq_one_letter_code
_entity_poly.pdbx_strand_id
1 'polypeptide(L)'
;MEYDCTQNSPEELIRVRCNFSGEATLTGKLTLYYDEGYEYTRVYFVADDEGIKKLPIHMDNIREQGGIVFNYEELKELLGTEPFEKKCEITINNYSIYKAATEASDTAKLISVNFLE
;
A
#
# COMPACT_ATOMS: atom_id res chain seq x y z
N MET A 1 -24.17 1.42 -6.68
CA MET A 1 -24.06 1.40 -8.15
C MET A 1 -22.79 0.63 -8.44
N GLU A 2 -22.93 -0.67 -8.73
CA GLU A 2 -21.81 -1.51 -9.19
C GLU A 2 -21.55 -1.14 -10.64
N TYR A 3 -20.30 -0.84 -10.96
CA TYR A 3 -19.86 -0.48 -12.31
C TYR A 3 -19.09 -1.66 -12.88
N ASP A 4 -19.73 -2.44 -13.75
CA ASP A 4 -19.11 -3.53 -14.50
C ASP A 4 -18.62 -3.01 -15.85
N CYS A 5 -17.33 -3.20 -16.13
CA CYS A 5 -16.77 -2.92 -17.45
C CYS A 5 -17.27 -3.95 -18.47
N THR A 6 -17.80 -3.48 -19.61
CA THR A 6 -18.09 -4.34 -20.76
C THR A 6 -17.34 -3.86 -22.01
N GLN A 7 -17.08 -4.79 -22.94
CA GLN A 7 -16.28 -4.59 -24.16
C GLN A 7 -16.80 -3.49 -25.11
N ASN A 8 -18.01 -2.98 -24.88
CA ASN A 8 -18.67 -1.99 -25.75
C ASN A 8 -18.53 -0.53 -25.28
N SER A 9 -17.83 -0.27 -24.18
CA SER A 9 -17.66 1.07 -23.60
C SER A 9 -16.18 1.43 -23.38
N PRO A 10 -15.41 1.76 -24.44
CA PRO A 10 -13.98 2.09 -24.33
C PRO A 10 -13.69 3.41 -23.58
N GLU A 11 -14.71 4.23 -23.31
CA GLU A 11 -14.61 5.47 -22.53
C GLU A 11 -14.75 5.26 -21.02
N GLU A 12 -15.07 4.06 -20.56
CA GLU A 12 -15.15 3.74 -19.13
C GLU A 12 -13.76 3.46 -18.56
N LEU A 13 -13.39 4.23 -17.53
CA LEU A 13 -12.14 4.14 -16.75
C LEU A 13 -11.65 2.68 -16.61
N ILE A 14 -10.58 2.34 -17.34
CA ILE A 14 -9.96 1.01 -17.23
C ILE A 14 -9.44 0.87 -15.80
N ARG A 15 -10.11 0.02 -15.01
CA ARG A 15 -9.69 -0.38 -13.67
C ARG A 15 -9.01 -1.73 -13.74
N VAL A 16 -7.73 -1.77 -13.40
CA VAL A 16 -6.97 -3.02 -13.26
C VAL A 16 -6.72 -3.24 -11.78
N ARG A 17 -7.10 -4.42 -11.29
CA ARG A 17 -6.72 -4.91 -9.96
C ARG A 17 -5.95 -6.22 -10.14
N CYS A 18 -4.71 -6.24 -9.67
CA CYS A 18 -3.86 -7.43 -9.62
C CYS A 18 -3.70 -7.85 -8.16
N ASN A 19 -4.08 -9.07 -7.81
CA ASN A 19 -3.95 -9.60 -6.46
C ASN A 19 -2.91 -10.72 -6.44
N PHE A 20 -2.01 -10.66 -5.47
CA PHE A 20 -0.97 -11.64 -5.21
C PHE A 20 -1.22 -12.25 -3.84
N SER A 21 -1.50 -13.54 -3.81
CA SER A 21 -1.67 -14.29 -2.56
C SER A 21 -0.32 -14.71 -1.99
N GLY A 22 -0.25 -14.83 -0.66
CA GLY A 22 0.94 -15.26 0.05
C GLY A 22 1.57 -14.15 0.88
N GLU A 23 2.54 -14.55 1.70
CA GLU A 23 3.24 -13.67 2.62
C GLU A 23 4.58 -13.22 2.04
N ALA A 24 4.95 -11.97 2.31
CA ALA A 24 6.25 -11.41 1.98
C ALA A 24 6.76 -10.54 3.13
N THR A 25 8.04 -10.68 3.45
CA THR A 25 8.71 -9.87 4.47
C THR A 25 9.58 -8.81 3.79
N LEU A 26 9.25 -7.54 4.00
CA LEU A 26 9.84 -6.38 3.35
C LEU A 26 10.57 -5.51 4.37
N THR A 27 11.72 -4.99 3.99
CA THR A 27 12.43 -3.94 4.73
C THR A 27 12.14 -2.60 4.09
N GLY A 28 12.08 -1.55 4.90
CA GLY A 28 11.76 -0.22 4.42
C GLY A 28 11.45 0.76 5.53
N LYS A 29 10.62 1.76 5.20
CA LYS A 29 10.22 2.84 6.11
C LYS A 29 8.71 2.87 6.23
N LEU A 30 8.20 2.80 7.46
CA LEU A 30 6.79 2.94 7.79
C LEU A 30 6.53 4.32 8.39
N THR A 31 5.48 4.98 7.88
CA THR A 31 5.07 6.31 8.30
C THR A 31 3.61 6.28 8.72
N LEU A 32 3.33 6.83 9.90
CA LEU A 32 2.00 7.13 10.41
C LEU A 32 1.88 8.65 10.57
N TYR A 33 0.94 9.28 9.89
CA TYR A 33 0.74 10.73 9.98
C TYR A 33 -0.72 11.13 9.71
N TYR A 34 -1.11 12.32 10.18
CA TYR A 34 -2.41 12.89 9.85
C TYR A 34 -2.31 13.71 8.55
N ASP A 35 -3.09 13.33 7.54
CA ASP A 35 -3.12 14.02 6.26
C ASP A 35 -4.18 15.14 6.30
N GLU A 36 -3.72 16.38 6.50
CA GLU A 36 -4.60 17.55 6.58
C GLU A 36 -5.40 17.78 5.29
N GLY A 37 -4.86 17.39 4.12
CA GLY A 37 -5.51 17.61 2.83
C GLY A 37 -6.74 16.73 2.63
N TYR A 38 -6.80 15.59 3.32
CA TYR A 38 -7.93 14.67 3.26
C TYR A 38 -8.62 14.45 4.61
N GLU A 39 -8.15 15.11 5.67
CA GLU A 39 -8.67 15.05 7.03
C GLU A 39 -8.68 13.64 7.67
N TYR A 40 -7.72 12.77 7.33
CA TYR A 40 -7.62 11.43 7.90
C TYR A 40 -6.18 10.96 8.16
N THR A 41 -6.05 10.00 9.09
CA THR A 41 -4.75 9.38 9.43
C THR A 41 -4.34 8.35 8.37
N ARG A 42 -3.13 8.53 7.83
CA ARG A 42 -2.53 7.64 6.83
C ARG A 42 -1.44 6.77 7.44
N VAL A 43 -1.43 5.52 6.99
CA VAL A 43 -0.33 4.57 7.21
C VAL A 43 0.24 4.19 5.86
N TYR A 44 1.51 4.49 5.65
CA TYR A 44 2.18 4.25 4.38
C TYR A 44 3.56 3.66 4.60
N PHE A 45 3.91 2.64 3.82
CA PHE A 45 5.22 2.02 3.82
C PHE A 45 5.91 2.20 2.47
N VAL A 46 7.21 2.46 2.51
CA VAL A 46 8.08 2.48 1.33
C VAL A 46 9.11 1.39 1.49
N ALA A 47 9.06 0.40 0.59
CA ALA A 47 10.07 -0.65 0.54
C ALA A 47 11.44 -0.06 0.16
N ASP A 48 12.52 -0.58 0.75
CA ASP A 48 13.87 -0.31 0.26
C ASP A 48 14.22 -1.21 -0.94
N ASP A 49 15.43 -1.05 -1.49
CA ASP A 49 15.91 -1.78 -2.67
C ASP A 49 15.89 -3.30 -2.50
N GLU A 50 16.03 -3.83 -1.28
CA GLU A 50 15.98 -5.26 -1.01
C GLU A 50 14.56 -5.74 -0.76
N GLY A 51 13.74 -4.93 -0.09
CA GLY A 51 12.32 -5.17 0.10
C GLY A 51 11.58 -5.23 -1.22
N ILE A 52 11.82 -4.27 -2.12
CA ILE A 52 11.06 -4.14 -3.37
C ILE A 52 11.25 -5.33 -4.32
N LYS A 53 12.44 -5.95 -4.31
CA LYS A 53 12.75 -7.16 -5.10
C LYS A 53 11.91 -8.36 -4.69
N LYS A 54 11.29 -8.33 -3.52
CA LYS A 54 10.41 -9.39 -3.01
C LYS A 54 8.95 -9.19 -3.42
N LEU A 55 8.60 -8.04 -4.01
CA LEU A 55 7.28 -7.81 -4.56
C LEU A 55 7.20 -8.37 -6.00
N PRO A 56 6.15 -9.15 -6.36
CA PRO A 56 6.06 -9.80 -7.68
C PRO A 56 6.07 -8.82 -8.85
N ILE A 57 5.36 -7.71 -8.63
CA ILE A 57 5.38 -6.48 -9.40
C ILE A 57 5.16 -5.37 -8.39
N HIS A 58 5.55 -4.15 -8.73
CA HIS A 58 5.27 -2.97 -7.94
C HIS A 58 5.02 -1.82 -8.90
N MET A 59 4.20 -0.86 -8.47
CA MET A 59 4.08 0.34 -9.28
C MET A 59 5.35 1.18 -9.15
N ASP A 60 5.94 1.51 -10.30
CA ASP A 60 6.83 2.65 -10.45
C ASP A 60 5.98 3.91 -10.32
N ASN A 61 5.57 4.23 -9.09
CA ASN A 61 4.88 5.48 -8.83
C ASN A 61 5.89 6.63 -8.99
N ILE A 62 5.43 7.78 -9.47
CA ILE A 62 6.27 8.95 -9.80
C ILE A 62 6.92 9.60 -8.55
N ARG A 63 6.62 9.12 -7.35
CA ARG A 63 7.11 9.65 -6.07
C ARG A 63 8.09 8.70 -5.38
N GLU A 64 7.67 7.47 -5.07
CA GLU A 64 8.50 6.49 -4.34
C GLU A 64 8.12 5.06 -4.78
N GLN A 65 9.11 4.26 -5.18
CA GLN A 65 8.91 2.88 -5.64
C GLN A 65 8.57 1.94 -4.46
N GLY A 66 7.71 0.95 -4.68
CA GLY A 66 7.38 -0.04 -3.64
C GLY A 66 6.50 0.50 -2.50
N GLY A 67 5.75 1.56 -2.79
CA GLY A 67 4.86 2.23 -1.84
C GLY A 67 3.58 1.46 -1.56
N ILE A 68 3.30 1.12 -0.30
CA ILE A 68 2.11 0.36 0.12
C ILE A 68 1.28 1.20 1.10
N VAL A 69 0.01 1.39 0.78
CA VAL A 69 -0.97 2.05 1.66
C VAL A 69 -1.70 1.00 2.48
N PHE A 70 -1.88 1.29 3.78
CA PHE A 70 -2.64 0.44 4.68
C PHE A 70 -3.86 1.16 5.26
N ASN A 71 -4.87 0.38 5.64
CA ASN A 71 -6.02 0.88 6.36
C ASN A 71 -5.65 1.15 7.83
N TYR A 72 -5.64 2.43 8.23
CA TYR A 72 -5.30 2.81 9.61
C TYR A 72 -6.23 2.18 10.66
N GLU A 73 -7.53 2.07 10.40
CA GLU A 73 -8.49 1.55 11.38
C GLU A 73 -8.20 0.10 11.77
N GLU A 74 -7.64 -0.68 10.86
CA GLU A 74 -7.22 -2.07 11.09
C GLU A 74 -5.89 -2.17 11.87
N LEU A 75 -5.10 -1.09 11.88
CA LEU A 75 -3.73 -1.09 12.39
C LEU A 75 -3.52 -0.24 13.63
N LYS A 76 -4.49 0.58 14.03
CA LYS A 76 -4.37 1.50 15.17
C LYS A 76 -4.00 0.81 16.48
N GLU A 77 -4.47 -0.42 16.71
CA GLU A 77 -4.12 -1.20 17.91
C GLU A 77 -2.66 -1.68 17.88
N LEU A 78 -2.13 -1.94 16.68
CA LEU A 78 -0.76 -2.40 16.46
C LEU A 78 0.25 -1.25 16.47
N LEU A 79 -0.10 -0.12 15.84
CA LEU A 79 0.82 1.00 15.59
C LEU A 79 0.67 2.14 16.59
N GLY A 80 -0.44 2.18 17.34
CA GLY A 80 -0.82 3.33 18.14
C GLY A 80 -1.34 4.49 17.31
N THR A 81 -1.42 5.66 17.95
CA THR A 81 -2.02 6.87 17.37
C THR A 81 -1.02 8.02 17.20
N GLU A 82 0.17 7.92 17.80
CA GLU A 82 1.18 8.97 17.73
C GLU A 82 1.90 8.94 16.38
N PRO A 83 1.98 10.07 15.65
CA PRO A 83 2.69 10.12 14.38
C PRO A 83 4.16 9.69 14.50
N PHE A 84 4.64 8.93 13.51
CA PHE A 84 6.04 8.53 13.45
C PHE A 84 6.50 8.26 12.01
N GLU A 85 7.82 8.27 11.84
CA GLU A 85 8.50 7.75 10.67
C GLU A 85 9.67 6.89 11.15
N LYS A 86 9.66 5.58 10.87
CA LYS A 86 10.68 4.66 11.36
C LYS A 86 11.05 3.63 10.30
N LYS A 87 12.32 3.22 10.30
CA LYS A 87 12.75 2.03 9.56
C LYS A 87 12.16 0.79 10.23
N CYS A 88 11.73 -0.17 9.42
CA CYS A 88 11.17 -1.39 9.93
C CYS A 88 11.32 -2.54 8.93
N GLU A 89 11.15 -3.74 9.48
CA GLU A 89 10.80 -4.92 8.71
C GLU A 89 9.29 -5.19 8.93
N ILE A 90 8.55 -5.38 7.84
CA ILE A 90 7.12 -5.71 7.87
C ILE A 90 6.87 -7.05 7.20
N THR A 91 5.87 -7.77 7.69
CA THR A 91 5.33 -8.92 6.97
C THR A 91 3.95 -8.54 6.45
N ILE A 92 3.76 -8.69 5.14
CA ILE A 92 2.49 -8.44 4.47
C ILE A 92 1.90 -9.72 3.91
N ASN A 93 0.59 -9.75 3.72
CA ASN A 93 -0.12 -10.81 3.02
C ASN A 93 -1.14 -10.20 2.04
N ASN A 94 -1.50 -10.94 0.99
CA ASN A 94 -2.50 -10.55 0.00
C ASN A 94 -2.24 -9.15 -0.60
N TYR A 95 -1.05 -8.98 -1.17
CA TYR A 95 -0.64 -7.74 -1.84
C TYR A 95 -1.50 -7.49 -3.08
N SER A 96 -1.97 -6.27 -3.26
CA SER A 96 -2.87 -5.86 -4.33
C SER A 96 -2.39 -4.58 -4.98
N ILE A 97 -2.31 -4.57 -6.30
CA ILE A 97 -2.06 -3.37 -7.10
C ILE A 97 -3.37 -2.96 -7.74
N TYR A 98 -3.76 -1.72 -7.51
CA TYR A 98 -4.91 -1.09 -8.12
C TYR A 98 -4.47 0.06 -9.02
N LYS A 99 -4.99 0.08 -10.25
CA LYS A 99 -4.72 1.13 -11.24
C LYS A 99 -6.02 1.53 -11.92
N ALA A 100 -6.31 2.83 -11.94
CA ALA A 100 -7.30 3.44 -12.80
C ALA A 100 -6.68 4.65 -13.54
N ALA A 101 -7.46 5.35 -14.36
CA ALA A 101 -6.93 6.42 -15.22
C ALA A 101 -6.27 7.58 -14.44
N THR A 102 -6.72 7.85 -13.22
CA THR A 102 -6.26 9.00 -12.40
C THR A 102 -5.67 8.59 -11.05
N GLU A 103 -5.67 7.30 -10.74
CA GLU A 103 -5.33 6.79 -9.42
C GLU A 103 -4.57 5.47 -9.53
N ALA A 104 -3.59 5.31 -8.66
CA ALA A 104 -2.79 4.11 -8.55
C ALA A 104 -2.41 3.93 -7.08
N SER A 105 -2.61 2.73 -6.56
CA SER A 105 -2.25 2.40 -5.20
C SER A 105 -1.93 0.92 -5.07
N ASP A 106 -0.86 0.64 -4.33
CA ASP A 106 -0.58 -0.70 -3.86
C ASP A 106 -1.06 -0.81 -2.41
N THR A 107 -1.70 -1.91 -2.08
CA THR A 107 -2.26 -2.17 -0.74
C THR A 107 -1.92 -3.60 -0.33
N ALA A 108 -1.90 -3.88 0.96
CA ALA A 108 -1.73 -5.23 1.47
C ALA A 108 -2.33 -5.36 2.88
N LYS A 109 -2.50 -6.59 3.35
CA LYS A 109 -2.76 -6.86 4.76
C LYS A 109 -1.44 -6.85 5.52
N LEU A 110 -1.29 -5.95 6.50
CA LEU A 110 -0.15 -5.98 7.41
C LEU A 110 -0.35 -7.08 8.46
N ILE A 111 0.65 -7.95 8.61
CA ILE A 111 0.63 -9.08 9.56
C ILE A 111 1.46 -8.74 10.80
N SER A 112 2.65 -8.16 10.60
CA SER A 112 3.55 -7.80 11.69
C SER A 112 4.45 -6.63 11.29
N VAL A 113 4.92 -5.89 12.29
CA VAL A 113 5.92 -4.82 12.17
C VAL A 113 6.99 -5.04 13.22
N ASN A 114 8.25 -4.97 12.79
CA ASN A 114 9.42 -4.95 13.64
C ASN A 114 10.19 -3.65 13.38
N PHE A 115 10.13 -2.69 14.30
CA PHE A 115 10.86 -1.44 14.17
C PHE A 115 12.37 -1.67 14.35
N LEU A 116 13.16 -1.15 13.42
CA LEU A 116 14.61 -1.24 13.46
C LEU A 116 15.15 0.02 14.16
N GLU A 117 16.09 -0.15 15.09
CA GLU A 117 16.76 0.93 15.81
C GLU A 117 17.52 1.91 14.89
#